data_AF-U3KD07-F1
#
_entry.id   AF-U3KD07-F1
#
_cell.length_a   1.000
_cell.length_b   1.000
_cell.length_c   1.000
_cell.angle_alpha   90.00
_cell.angle_beta   90.00
_cell.angle_gamma   90.00
#
_symmetry.space_group_name_H-M   'P 1'
#
loop_
_entity.id
_entity.type
_entity.pdbx_description
1 polymer ?
#
loop_
_entity_poly.entity_id
_entity_poly.type
_entity_poly.pdbx_seq_one_letter_code
_entity_poly.pdbx_strand_id
1 'polypeptide(L)'
;MCFLSSYSQELHFYKVENDVAQIILNATNTSCRVAVHQKTLSEVDKEIKNVNEMITCQENEIAKSRLLTDKKGGILCLYNKKLEMLLAQQGGQELGPLEIEINQLNKQIEDCNSEAMTLQKYWLNEQKELIKLTQEREEQKSSLDMFQKQIIIMQQRKLRVENEIQQEIKEQKDVERHMKNMSNDLIKLNMLINKNKSSAEELQNGRIVTENEFVQSLKAAEKEAVEMHERHSQLTEEKERLLNGLVEAEHQILLWEKKMQLAKEMREATDALLEEGAIHEMKTEIRRMQVRYGQLLKQQEMLMRAMEACVSHRETITNRAEAQSKMDKKHSTKIDFQSRKQELKKKIRETQENICECNQTIQELETAQESLSDTFSEKKQELCQLQAETDSLGLDMERLQNEKRWNLLELVAHQAHQKQLQALREGRYKALCHTEETCTDQQEKVQGRLQSINSIVQQIQEEQPQHQRALQWLSHCLGSKLRSQKA
;
A
#
# COMPACT_ATOMS: atom_id res chain seq x y z
N MET A 1 -159.83 -106.45 146.27
CA MET A 1 -160.34 -105.21 145.63
C MET A 1 -159.47 -104.04 146.09
N CYS A 2 -159.41 -102.91 145.38
CA CYS A 2 -158.34 -101.90 145.53
C CYS A 2 -156.95 -102.55 145.27
N PHE A 3 -156.64 -103.04 144.07
CA PHE A 3 -156.71 -102.39 142.74
C PHE A 3 -155.78 -101.17 142.60
N LEU A 4 -154.60 -101.44 142.03
CA LEU A 4 -154.10 -100.84 140.78
C LEU A 4 -153.81 -99.33 140.68
N SER A 5 -154.17 -98.48 141.64
CA SER A 5 -153.89 -97.02 141.53
C SER A 5 -152.46 -96.64 141.92
N SER A 6 -151.98 -97.01 143.11
CA SER A 6 -150.67 -96.54 143.62
C SER A 6 -149.50 -96.96 142.72
N TYR A 7 -149.53 -98.21 142.26
CA TYR A 7 -148.55 -98.78 141.32
C TYR A 7 -148.50 -98.06 139.95
N SER A 8 -149.53 -97.28 139.60
CA SER A 8 -149.56 -96.47 138.38
C SER A 8 -148.92 -95.09 138.56
N GLN A 9 -148.90 -94.54 139.79
CA GLN A 9 -148.41 -93.18 140.05
C GLN A 9 -146.91 -93.15 140.40
N GLU A 10 -146.40 -94.10 141.18
CA GLU A 10 -144.95 -94.20 141.46
C GLU A 10 -144.16 -94.49 140.18
N LEU A 11 -144.67 -95.37 139.32
CA LEU A 11 -144.08 -95.73 138.03
C LEU A 11 -144.08 -94.54 137.04
N HIS A 12 -144.97 -93.56 137.23
CA HIS A 12 -144.97 -92.31 136.47
C HIS A 12 -143.97 -91.28 137.01
N PHE A 13 -143.70 -91.30 138.33
CA PHE A 13 -142.70 -90.44 138.96
C PHE A 13 -141.28 -90.83 138.51
N TYR A 14 -140.94 -92.12 138.57
CA TYR A 14 -139.66 -92.65 138.06
C TYR A 14 -139.42 -92.36 136.56
N LYS A 15 -140.48 -92.21 135.76
CA LYS A 15 -140.35 -91.77 134.36
C LYS A 15 -139.92 -90.30 134.26
N VAL A 16 -140.62 -89.41 134.95
CA VAL A 16 -140.31 -87.97 134.94
C VAL A 16 -138.92 -87.69 135.51
N GLU A 17 -138.52 -88.41 136.57
CA GLU A 17 -137.19 -88.29 137.17
C GLU A 17 -136.06 -88.72 136.20
N ASN A 18 -136.31 -89.76 135.40
CA ASN A 18 -135.39 -90.21 134.34
C ASN A 18 -135.32 -89.20 133.17
N ASP A 19 -136.46 -88.68 132.72
CA ASP A 19 -136.52 -87.64 131.67
C ASP A 19 -135.78 -86.36 132.10
N VAL A 20 -135.89 -85.95 133.38
CA VAL A 20 -135.14 -84.82 133.95
C VAL A 20 -133.63 -85.10 133.99
N ALA A 21 -133.21 -86.30 134.40
CA ALA A 21 -131.80 -86.70 134.37
C ALA A 21 -131.23 -86.67 132.94
N GLN A 22 -132.00 -87.12 131.95
CA GLN A 22 -131.62 -87.11 130.55
C GLN A 22 -131.47 -85.68 129.98
N ILE A 23 -132.32 -84.74 130.41
CA ILE A 23 -132.20 -83.32 130.05
C ILE A 23 -130.94 -82.69 130.66
N ILE A 24 -130.62 -82.98 131.93
CA ILE A 24 -129.40 -82.50 132.61
C ILE A 24 -128.14 -83.06 131.91
N LEU A 25 -128.16 -84.33 131.51
CA LEU A 25 -127.07 -84.95 130.73
C LEU A 25 -126.87 -84.24 129.37
N ASN A 26 -127.95 -83.89 128.68
CA ASN A 26 -127.89 -83.17 127.40
C ASN A 26 -127.40 -81.71 127.56
N ALA A 27 -127.80 -81.02 128.63
CA ALA A 27 -127.36 -79.66 128.93
C ALA A 27 -125.85 -79.60 129.29
N THR A 28 -125.38 -80.53 130.13
CA THR A 28 -123.95 -80.65 130.46
C THR A 28 -123.09 -81.05 129.26
N ASN A 29 -123.57 -81.97 128.42
CA ASN A 29 -122.89 -82.37 127.18
C ASN A 29 -122.79 -81.21 126.17
N THR A 30 -123.87 -80.44 125.97
CA THR A 30 -123.82 -79.25 125.09
C THR A 30 -122.93 -78.13 125.64
N SER A 31 -122.94 -77.86 126.96
CA SER A 31 -122.01 -76.91 127.58
C SER A 31 -120.55 -77.33 127.42
N CYS A 32 -120.25 -78.64 127.54
CA CYS A 32 -118.91 -79.17 127.32
C CYS A 32 -118.45 -78.98 125.87
N ARG A 33 -119.33 -79.21 124.88
CA ARG A 33 -119.05 -78.95 123.47
C ARG A 33 -118.75 -77.47 123.19
N VAL A 34 -119.46 -76.53 123.80
CA VAL A 34 -119.18 -75.08 123.64
C VAL A 34 -117.78 -74.74 124.18
N ALA A 35 -117.40 -75.25 125.35
CA ALA A 35 -116.07 -75.04 125.92
C ALA A 35 -114.95 -75.61 125.02
N VAL A 36 -115.16 -76.80 124.43
CA VAL A 36 -114.24 -77.39 123.44
C VAL A 36 -114.11 -76.51 122.20
N HIS A 37 -115.23 -76.07 121.61
CA HIS A 37 -115.21 -75.22 120.42
C HIS A 37 -114.50 -73.88 120.67
N GLN A 38 -114.76 -73.23 121.81
CA GLN A 38 -114.11 -71.96 122.13
C GLN A 38 -112.61 -72.12 122.42
N LYS A 39 -112.19 -73.26 122.98
CA LYS A 39 -110.77 -73.62 123.07
C LYS A 39 -110.14 -73.76 121.68
N THR A 40 -110.75 -74.56 120.78
CA THR A 40 -110.20 -74.75 119.42
C THR A 40 -110.11 -73.45 118.63
N LEU A 41 -111.04 -72.51 118.82
CA LEU A 41 -111.01 -71.20 118.18
C LEU A 41 -109.78 -70.38 118.65
N SER A 42 -109.48 -70.42 119.95
CA SER A 42 -108.27 -69.78 120.53
C SER A 42 -106.95 -70.45 120.15
N GLU A 43 -107.00 -71.69 119.65
CA GLU A 43 -105.85 -72.42 119.13
C GLU A 43 -105.62 -72.04 117.65
N VAL A 44 -106.67 -71.99 116.83
CA VAL A 44 -106.62 -71.50 115.44
C VAL A 44 -106.17 -70.04 115.35
N ASP A 45 -106.64 -69.14 116.23
CA ASP A 45 -106.17 -67.74 116.26
C ASP A 45 -104.66 -67.60 116.54
N LYS A 46 -104.07 -68.56 117.27
CA LYS A 46 -102.61 -68.61 117.49
C LYS A 46 -101.88 -69.15 116.27
N GLU A 47 -102.41 -70.17 115.62
CA GLU A 47 -101.85 -70.70 114.37
C GLU A 47 -101.84 -69.63 113.26
N ILE A 48 -102.94 -68.87 113.12
CA ILE A 48 -103.03 -67.75 112.17
C ILE A 48 -101.96 -66.69 112.45
N LYS A 49 -101.74 -66.31 113.71
CA LYS A 49 -100.65 -65.37 114.07
C LYS A 49 -99.27 -65.92 113.74
N ASN A 50 -98.97 -67.16 114.14
CA ASN A 50 -97.68 -67.79 113.86
C ASN A 50 -97.41 -67.87 112.34
N VAL A 51 -98.42 -68.22 111.54
CA VAL A 51 -98.30 -68.26 110.07
C VAL A 51 -98.05 -66.86 109.50
N ASN A 52 -98.75 -65.83 109.98
CA ASN A 52 -98.58 -64.46 109.51
C ASN A 52 -97.19 -63.87 109.87
N GLU A 53 -96.64 -64.24 111.03
CA GLU A 53 -95.26 -63.93 111.42
C GLU A 53 -94.23 -64.67 110.54
N MET A 54 -94.47 -65.94 110.19
CA MET A 54 -93.63 -66.66 109.22
C MET A 54 -93.66 -66.03 107.81
N ILE A 55 -94.84 -65.64 107.32
CA ILE A 55 -94.98 -64.96 106.03
C ILE A 55 -94.18 -63.65 106.05
N THR A 56 -94.36 -62.83 107.08
CA THR A 56 -93.61 -61.57 107.26
C THR A 56 -92.10 -61.82 107.28
N CYS A 57 -91.64 -62.92 107.88
CA CYS A 57 -90.22 -63.30 107.87
C CYS A 57 -89.73 -63.68 106.46
N GLN A 58 -90.47 -64.51 105.73
CA GLN A 58 -90.12 -64.96 104.38
C GLN A 58 -90.15 -63.80 103.36
N GLU A 59 -91.11 -62.88 103.45
CA GLU A 59 -91.15 -61.68 102.60
C GLU A 59 -89.90 -60.80 102.79
N ASN A 60 -89.43 -60.66 104.03
CA ASN A 60 -88.19 -59.96 104.35
C ASN A 60 -86.95 -60.69 103.79
N GLU A 61 -86.93 -62.03 103.76
CA GLU A 61 -85.85 -62.80 103.13
C GLU A 61 -85.86 -62.69 101.60
N ILE A 62 -87.04 -62.70 100.98
CA ILE A 62 -87.21 -62.48 99.54
C ILE A 62 -86.77 -61.07 99.15
N ALA A 63 -87.12 -60.05 99.95
CA ALA A 63 -86.67 -58.67 99.73
C ALA A 63 -85.14 -58.52 99.80
N LYS A 64 -84.50 -59.13 100.81
CA LYS A 64 -83.02 -59.19 100.92
C LYS A 64 -82.39 -59.90 99.71
N SER A 65 -83.00 -61.00 99.27
CA SER A 65 -82.51 -61.83 98.16
C SER A 65 -82.60 -61.12 96.81
N ARG A 66 -83.68 -60.36 96.56
CA ARG A 66 -83.80 -59.47 95.39
C ARG A 66 -82.71 -58.40 95.40
N LEU A 67 -82.58 -57.64 96.50
CA LEU A 67 -81.52 -56.63 96.66
C LEU A 67 -80.09 -57.16 96.45
N LEU A 68 -79.83 -58.41 96.84
CA LEU A 68 -78.54 -59.08 96.63
C LEU A 68 -78.36 -59.52 95.17
N THR A 69 -79.43 -59.93 94.50
CA THR A 69 -79.46 -60.27 93.07
C THR A 69 -79.24 -59.04 92.21
N ASP A 70 -79.92 -57.92 92.49
CA ASP A 70 -79.76 -56.64 91.77
C ASP A 70 -78.33 -56.11 91.87
N LYS A 71 -77.72 -56.18 93.07
CA LYS A 71 -76.31 -55.84 93.29
C LYS A 71 -75.37 -56.75 92.49
N LYS A 72 -75.62 -58.07 92.46
CA LYS A 72 -74.85 -59.00 91.63
C LYS A 72 -75.01 -58.71 90.13
N GLY A 73 -76.23 -58.41 89.67
CA GLY A 73 -76.52 -58.05 88.28
C GLY A 73 -75.82 -56.77 87.83
N GLY A 74 -75.82 -55.73 88.67
CA GLY A 74 -75.08 -54.50 88.42
C GLY A 74 -73.56 -54.73 88.34
N ILE A 75 -73.01 -55.57 89.22
CA ILE A 75 -71.59 -55.97 89.19
C ILE A 75 -71.28 -56.78 87.91
N LEU A 76 -72.15 -57.69 87.49
CA LEU A 76 -72.03 -58.46 86.25
C LEU A 76 -72.04 -57.55 85.01
N CYS A 77 -72.94 -56.57 84.96
CA CYS A 77 -73.00 -55.58 83.89
C CYS A 77 -71.70 -54.76 83.79
N LEU A 78 -71.13 -54.34 84.94
CA LEU A 78 -69.85 -53.64 84.97
C LEU A 78 -68.68 -54.51 84.48
N TYR A 79 -68.65 -55.80 84.82
CA TYR A 79 -67.62 -56.72 84.33
C TYR A 79 -67.76 -57.02 82.82
N ASN A 80 -68.98 -57.28 82.33
CA ASN A 80 -69.22 -57.48 80.90
C ASN A 80 -68.80 -56.24 80.09
N LYS A 81 -69.20 -55.04 80.51
CA LYS A 81 -68.79 -53.79 79.83
C LYS A 81 -67.27 -53.55 79.86
N LYS A 82 -66.57 -54.04 80.89
CA LYS A 82 -65.10 -54.01 80.94
C LYS A 82 -64.46 -55.04 80.00
N LEU A 83 -65.04 -56.24 79.87
CA LEU A 83 -64.62 -57.25 78.89
C LEU A 83 -64.83 -56.75 77.45
N GLU A 84 -66.01 -56.23 77.11
CA GLU A 84 -66.33 -55.62 75.81
C GLU A 84 -65.32 -54.53 75.42
N MET A 85 -64.94 -53.66 76.36
CA MET A 85 -63.95 -52.60 76.13
C MET A 85 -62.54 -53.16 75.86
N LEU A 86 -62.11 -54.19 76.60
CA LEU A 86 -60.81 -54.83 76.39
C LEU A 86 -60.77 -55.60 75.05
N LEU A 87 -61.86 -56.29 74.71
CA LEU A 87 -62.00 -56.99 73.43
C LEU A 87 -62.00 -56.02 72.24
N ALA A 88 -62.67 -54.87 72.35
CA ALA A 88 -62.61 -53.84 71.31
C ALA A 88 -61.19 -53.28 71.10
N GLN A 89 -60.39 -53.17 72.16
CA GLN A 89 -58.97 -52.78 72.08
C GLN A 89 -58.07 -53.88 71.48
N GLN A 90 -58.50 -55.15 71.58
CA GLN A 90 -57.79 -56.33 71.05
C GLN A 90 -58.33 -56.80 69.68
N GLY A 91 -59.10 -55.96 68.97
CA GLY A 91 -59.62 -56.28 67.64
C GLY A 91 -60.74 -57.33 67.62
N GLY A 92 -61.33 -57.64 68.77
CA GLY A 92 -62.46 -58.58 68.90
C GLY A 92 -62.08 -60.04 69.17
N GLN A 93 -60.82 -60.34 69.51
CA GLN A 93 -60.37 -61.68 69.89
C GLN A 93 -60.02 -61.75 71.39
N GLU A 94 -60.46 -62.83 72.07
CA GLU A 94 -60.00 -63.18 73.42
C GLU A 94 -58.57 -63.75 73.34
N LEU A 95 -57.56 -62.89 73.47
CA LEU A 95 -56.14 -63.27 73.47
C LEU A 95 -55.55 -63.22 74.88
N GLY A 96 -54.73 -64.21 75.21
CA GLY A 96 -54.01 -64.27 76.47
C GLY A 96 -52.95 -63.17 76.60
N PRO A 97 -52.59 -62.72 77.83
CA PRO A 97 -51.58 -61.68 78.02
C PRO A 97 -50.23 -61.96 77.33
N LEU A 98 -49.80 -63.23 77.35
CA LEU A 98 -48.59 -63.68 76.65
C LEU A 98 -48.74 -63.67 75.12
N GLU A 99 -49.94 -63.92 74.59
CA GLU A 99 -50.20 -63.87 73.15
C GLU A 99 -50.22 -62.42 72.64
N ILE A 100 -50.69 -61.49 73.45
CA ILE A 100 -50.59 -60.05 73.19
C ILE A 100 -49.13 -59.59 73.19
N GLU A 101 -48.33 -60.03 74.17
CA GLU A 101 -46.88 -59.71 74.24
C GLU A 101 -46.10 -60.35 73.08
N ILE A 102 -46.40 -61.60 72.72
CA ILE A 102 -45.85 -62.27 71.53
C ILE A 102 -46.23 -61.52 70.25
N ASN A 103 -47.49 -61.10 70.08
CA ASN A 103 -47.92 -60.34 68.91
C ASN A 103 -47.26 -58.96 68.84
N GLN A 104 -47.05 -58.30 69.99
CA GLN A 104 -46.35 -57.02 70.06
C GLN A 104 -44.85 -57.16 69.72
N LEU A 105 -44.18 -58.20 70.23
CA LEU A 105 -42.78 -58.50 69.92
C LEU A 105 -42.61 -58.95 68.46
N ASN A 106 -43.50 -59.80 67.94
CA ASN A 106 -43.52 -60.18 66.53
C ASN A 106 -43.66 -58.96 65.63
N LYS A 107 -44.57 -58.03 65.95
CA LYS A 107 -44.70 -56.78 65.22
C LYS A 107 -43.42 -55.94 65.28
N GLN A 108 -42.79 -55.79 66.45
CA GLN A 108 -41.53 -55.06 66.57
C GLN A 108 -40.40 -55.70 65.75
N ILE A 109 -40.33 -57.04 65.71
CA ILE A 109 -39.40 -57.80 64.87
C ILE A 109 -39.70 -57.56 63.38
N GLU A 110 -40.96 -57.53 62.97
CA GLU A 110 -41.39 -57.32 61.59
C GLU A 110 -41.16 -55.87 61.13
N ASP A 111 -41.45 -54.88 61.99
CA ASP A 111 -41.13 -53.46 61.79
C ASP A 111 -39.59 -53.29 61.62
N CYS A 112 -38.78 -53.86 62.52
CA CYS A 112 -37.31 -53.83 62.45
C CYS A 112 -36.75 -54.54 61.20
N ASN A 113 -37.32 -55.69 60.82
CA ASN A 113 -36.96 -56.40 59.60
C ASN A 113 -37.30 -55.57 58.35
N SER A 114 -38.41 -54.82 58.37
CA SER A 114 -38.77 -53.92 57.28
C SER A 114 -37.77 -52.77 57.13
N GLU A 115 -37.33 -52.17 58.25
CA GLU A 115 -36.30 -51.13 58.27
C GLU A 115 -34.93 -51.66 57.81
N ALA A 116 -34.51 -52.83 58.31
CA ALA A 116 -33.29 -53.48 57.85
C ALA A 116 -33.32 -53.74 56.33
N MET A 117 -34.47 -54.15 55.79
CA MET A 117 -34.66 -54.37 54.35
C MET A 117 -34.71 -53.07 53.53
N THR A 118 -35.18 -51.94 54.08
CA THR A 118 -35.08 -50.64 53.37
C THR A 118 -33.66 -50.09 53.40
N LEU A 119 -32.97 -50.17 54.55
CA LEU A 119 -31.56 -49.78 54.68
C LEU A 119 -30.64 -50.64 53.81
N GLN A 120 -30.87 -51.96 53.70
CA GLN A 120 -30.09 -52.83 52.81
C GLN A 120 -30.32 -52.47 51.33
N LYS A 121 -31.57 -52.17 50.92
CA LYS A 121 -31.88 -51.72 49.56
C LYS A 121 -31.22 -50.37 49.25
N TYR A 122 -31.23 -49.44 50.21
CA TYR A 122 -30.58 -48.14 50.08
C TYR A 122 -29.06 -48.29 49.94
N TRP A 123 -28.41 -49.06 50.83
CA TRP A 123 -26.98 -49.36 50.77
C TRP A 123 -26.58 -50.04 49.44
N LEU A 124 -27.37 -50.99 48.94
CA LEU A 124 -27.15 -51.61 47.63
C LEU A 124 -27.32 -50.64 46.46
N ASN A 125 -28.04 -49.54 46.62
CA ASN A 125 -28.17 -48.49 45.60
C ASN A 125 -26.94 -47.57 45.62
N GLU A 126 -26.55 -47.08 46.80
CA GLU A 126 -25.32 -46.28 47.00
C GLU A 126 -24.07 -47.05 46.54
N GLN A 127 -24.00 -48.36 46.81
CA GLN A 127 -22.89 -49.21 46.33
C GLN A 127 -22.83 -49.30 44.80
N LYS A 128 -23.98 -49.35 44.11
CA LYS A 128 -24.02 -49.36 42.63
C LYS A 128 -23.55 -48.03 42.06
N GLU A 129 -24.01 -46.92 42.61
CA GLU A 129 -23.61 -45.59 42.13
C GLU A 129 -22.13 -45.33 42.42
N LEU A 130 -21.60 -45.78 43.57
CA LEU A 130 -20.16 -45.74 43.87
C LEU A 130 -19.33 -46.56 42.87
N ILE A 131 -19.80 -47.74 42.45
CA ILE A 131 -19.14 -48.56 41.41
C ILE A 131 -19.16 -47.83 40.06
N LYS A 132 -20.31 -47.27 39.66
CA LYS A 132 -20.47 -46.51 38.42
C LYS A 132 -19.56 -45.27 38.38
N LEU A 133 -19.58 -44.44 39.42
CA LEU A 133 -18.68 -43.28 39.55
C LEU A 133 -17.19 -43.68 39.57
N THR A 134 -16.87 -44.86 40.12
CA THR A 134 -15.50 -45.42 40.09
C THR A 134 -15.07 -45.83 38.67
N GLN A 135 -16.00 -46.35 37.85
CA GLN A 135 -15.75 -46.67 36.44
C GLN A 135 -15.60 -45.38 35.61
N GLU A 136 -16.54 -44.45 35.72
CA GLU A 136 -16.49 -43.13 35.04
C GLU A 136 -15.18 -42.38 35.34
N ARG A 137 -14.71 -42.41 36.60
CA ARG A 137 -13.42 -41.82 37.00
C ARG A 137 -12.22 -42.49 36.32
N GLU A 138 -12.23 -43.81 36.16
CA GLU A 138 -11.11 -44.53 35.55
C GLU A 138 -11.09 -44.34 34.02
N GLU A 139 -12.26 -44.26 33.38
CA GLU A 139 -12.41 -43.85 31.98
C GLU A 139 -11.87 -42.43 31.76
N GLN A 140 -12.30 -41.46 32.57
CA GLN A 140 -11.80 -40.08 32.53
C GLN A 140 -10.27 -40.03 32.69
N LYS A 141 -9.70 -40.77 33.64
CA LYS A 141 -8.25 -40.89 33.84
C LYS A 141 -7.55 -41.48 32.61
N SER A 142 -8.11 -42.51 31.96
CA SER A 142 -7.55 -43.07 30.72
C SER A 142 -7.54 -42.05 29.57
N SER A 143 -8.58 -41.21 29.48
CA SER A 143 -8.65 -40.12 28.49
C SER A 143 -7.62 -39.03 28.77
N LEU A 144 -7.40 -38.70 30.04
CA LEU A 144 -6.40 -37.72 30.49
C LEU A 144 -4.98 -38.19 30.15
N ASP A 145 -4.66 -39.47 30.35
CA ASP A 145 -3.40 -40.08 29.93
C ASP A 145 -3.21 -40.04 28.40
N MET A 146 -4.29 -40.17 27.62
CA MET A 146 -4.25 -39.99 26.16
C MET A 146 -3.99 -38.54 25.76
N PHE A 147 -4.68 -37.57 26.38
CA PHE A 147 -4.46 -36.15 26.11
C PHE A 147 -3.05 -35.70 26.51
N GLN A 148 -2.47 -36.20 27.61
CA GLN A 148 -1.07 -35.94 27.96
C GLN A 148 -0.11 -36.44 26.87
N LYS A 149 -0.30 -37.66 26.36
CA LYS A 149 0.51 -38.21 25.24
C LYS A 149 0.37 -37.35 23.98
N GLN A 150 -0.86 -36.90 23.66
CA GLN A 150 -1.11 -36.00 22.53
C GLN A 150 -0.40 -34.64 22.70
N ILE A 151 -0.43 -34.05 23.89
CA ILE A 151 0.28 -32.79 24.22
C ILE A 151 1.78 -32.96 24.00
N ILE A 152 2.40 -34.05 24.49
CA ILE A 152 3.83 -34.33 24.30
C ILE A 152 4.17 -34.44 22.81
N ILE A 153 3.36 -35.17 22.02
CA ILE A 153 3.55 -35.30 20.57
C ILE A 153 3.45 -33.92 19.87
N MET A 154 2.50 -33.06 20.27
CA MET A 154 2.35 -31.72 19.71
C MET A 154 3.49 -30.78 20.12
N GLN A 155 4.01 -30.89 21.35
CA GLN A 155 5.20 -30.15 21.79
C GLN A 155 6.45 -30.56 20.99
N GLN A 156 6.66 -31.87 20.76
CA GLN A 156 7.76 -32.35 19.91
C GLN A 156 7.61 -31.90 18.45
N ARG A 157 6.39 -31.91 17.90
CA ARG A 157 6.11 -31.36 16.55
C ARG A 157 6.43 -29.87 16.49
N LYS A 158 6.00 -29.08 17.49
CA LYS A 158 6.32 -27.64 17.57
C LYS A 158 7.83 -27.42 17.59
N LEU A 159 8.59 -28.17 18.40
CA LEU A 159 10.05 -28.02 18.50
C LEU A 159 10.77 -28.33 17.19
N ARG A 160 10.29 -29.29 16.38
CA ARG A 160 10.84 -29.53 15.04
C ARG A 160 10.57 -28.37 14.08
N VAL A 161 9.31 -27.94 13.98
CA VAL A 161 8.91 -26.81 13.11
C VAL A 161 9.60 -25.51 13.52
N GLU A 162 9.79 -25.26 14.82
CA GLU A 162 10.57 -24.11 15.31
C GLU A 162 12.04 -24.22 14.87
N ASN A 163 12.68 -25.38 15.00
CA ASN A 163 14.06 -25.58 14.53
C ASN A 163 14.21 -25.44 13.01
N GLU A 164 13.22 -25.90 12.24
CA GLU A 164 13.12 -25.73 10.79
C GLU A 164 13.02 -24.22 10.44
N ILE A 165 12.11 -23.47 11.08
CA ILE A 165 11.99 -22.02 10.93
C ILE A 165 13.29 -21.29 11.30
N GLN A 166 13.95 -21.67 12.39
CA GLN A 166 15.25 -21.08 12.79
C GLN A 166 16.40 -21.47 11.85
N GLN A 167 16.25 -22.48 10.99
CA GLN A 167 17.20 -22.82 9.94
C GLN A 167 16.95 -21.98 8.68
N GLU A 168 15.70 -21.94 8.19
CA GLU A 168 15.28 -21.06 7.08
C GLU A 168 15.66 -19.59 7.32
N ILE A 169 15.49 -19.09 8.56
CA ILE A 169 15.89 -17.73 8.96
C ILE A 169 17.40 -17.47 8.87
N LYS A 170 18.26 -18.50 8.92
CA LYS A 170 19.70 -18.36 8.67
C LYS A 170 19.99 -18.38 7.18
N GLU A 171 19.39 -19.32 6.46
CA GLU A 171 19.61 -19.48 5.02
C GLU A 171 19.12 -18.24 4.25
N GLN A 172 17.99 -17.64 4.64
CA GLN A 172 17.56 -16.32 4.17
C GLN A 172 18.63 -15.25 4.40
N LYS A 173 19.20 -15.14 5.60
CA LYS A 173 20.25 -14.15 5.93
C LYS A 173 21.54 -14.38 5.14
N ASP A 174 21.83 -15.63 4.79
CA ASP A 174 23.01 -15.98 4.01
C ASP A 174 22.82 -15.64 2.53
N VAL A 175 21.62 -15.87 1.99
CA VAL A 175 21.20 -15.39 0.67
C VAL A 175 21.18 -13.85 0.62
N GLU A 176 20.62 -13.16 1.62
CA GLU A 176 20.62 -11.69 1.71
C GLU A 176 22.06 -11.12 1.72
N ARG A 177 22.97 -11.75 2.49
CA ARG A 177 24.40 -11.38 2.48
C ARG A 177 25.04 -11.62 1.12
N HIS A 178 24.72 -12.72 0.44
CA HIS A 178 25.25 -13.03 -0.89
C HIS A 178 24.73 -12.05 -1.96
N MET A 179 23.42 -11.75 -1.96
CA MET A 179 22.80 -10.74 -2.83
C MET A 179 23.41 -9.35 -2.63
N LYS A 180 23.67 -8.95 -1.37
CA LYS A 180 24.35 -7.68 -1.07
C LYS A 180 25.78 -7.65 -1.62
N ASN A 181 26.52 -8.75 -1.55
CA ASN A 181 27.86 -8.83 -2.14
C ASN A 181 27.80 -8.70 -3.67
N MET A 182 26.90 -9.44 -4.34
CA MET A 182 26.72 -9.31 -5.80
C MET A 182 26.26 -7.92 -6.22
N SER A 183 25.42 -7.25 -5.43
CA SER A 183 25.04 -5.84 -5.66
C SER A 183 26.25 -4.90 -5.55
N ASN A 184 27.12 -5.08 -4.54
CA ASN A 184 28.36 -4.32 -4.42
C ASN A 184 29.30 -4.57 -5.62
N ASP A 185 29.38 -5.80 -6.12
CA ASP A 185 30.24 -6.17 -7.25
C ASP A 185 29.71 -5.64 -8.59
N LEU A 186 28.38 -5.60 -8.79
CA LEU A 186 27.76 -4.88 -9.91
C LEU A 186 28.05 -3.37 -9.86
N ILE A 187 28.04 -2.75 -8.67
CA ILE A 187 28.42 -1.33 -8.50
C ILE A 187 29.90 -1.13 -8.86
N LYS A 188 30.82 -2.00 -8.42
CA LYS A 188 32.24 -1.95 -8.84
C LYS A 188 32.39 -2.08 -10.36
N LEU A 189 31.69 -3.03 -10.96
CA LEU A 189 31.74 -3.30 -12.40
C LEU A 189 31.22 -2.10 -13.22
N ASN A 190 30.12 -1.46 -12.78
CA ASN A 190 29.63 -0.23 -13.39
C ASN A 190 30.60 0.95 -13.23
N MET A 191 31.28 1.10 -12.09
CA MET A 191 32.34 2.10 -11.93
C MET A 191 33.53 1.84 -12.87
N LEU A 192 33.91 0.58 -13.07
CA LEU A 192 34.97 0.20 -14.02
C LEU A 192 34.56 0.43 -15.48
N ILE A 193 33.30 0.13 -15.84
CA ILE A 193 32.76 0.45 -17.18
C ILE A 193 32.81 1.96 -17.43
N ASN A 194 32.34 2.78 -16.49
CA ASN A 194 32.35 4.23 -16.64
C ASN A 194 33.78 4.80 -16.74
N LYS A 195 34.73 4.27 -15.96
CA LYS A 195 36.15 4.66 -16.05
C LYS A 195 36.80 4.22 -17.37
N ASN A 196 36.48 3.02 -17.86
CA ASN A 196 36.97 2.57 -19.16
C ASN A 196 36.36 3.38 -20.31
N LYS A 197 35.09 3.80 -20.18
CA LYS A 197 34.44 4.69 -21.14
C LYS A 197 35.08 6.08 -21.15
N SER A 198 35.31 6.72 -20.00
CA SER A 198 35.97 8.04 -19.97
C SER A 198 37.39 7.96 -20.53
N SER A 199 38.16 6.93 -20.18
CA SER A 199 39.49 6.67 -20.75
C SER A 199 39.46 6.48 -22.28
N ALA A 200 38.44 5.79 -22.82
CA ALA A 200 38.26 5.67 -24.27
C ALA A 200 37.89 7.00 -24.94
N GLU A 201 37.04 7.82 -24.30
CA GLU A 201 36.69 9.16 -24.77
C GLU A 201 37.90 10.12 -24.70
N GLU A 202 38.70 10.06 -23.64
CA GLU A 202 39.98 10.78 -23.47
C GLU A 202 40.97 10.40 -24.59
N LEU A 203 41.14 9.11 -24.88
CA LEU A 203 42.00 8.61 -25.95
C LEU A 203 41.49 8.99 -27.35
N GLN A 204 40.16 8.96 -27.57
CA GLN A 204 39.55 9.40 -28.83
C GLN A 204 39.74 10.90 -29.05
N ASN A 205 39.52 11.72 -28.02
CA ASN A 205 39.75 13.17 -28.07
C ASN A 205 41.23 13.49 -28.30
N GLY A 206 42.14 12.80 -27.60
CA GLY A 206 43.58 12.92 -27.82
C GLY A 206 43.97 12.59 -29.26
N ARG A 207 43.44 11.51 -29.84
CA ARG A 207 43.66 11.15 -31.24
C ARG A 207 43.17 12.26 -32.20
N ILE A 208 41.98 12.81 -31.96
CA ILE A 208 41.41 13.90 -32.77
C ILE A 208 42.28 15.17 -32.68
N VAL A 209 42.83 15.50 -31.51
CA VAL A 209 43.77 16.63 -31.37
C VAL A 209 45.04 16.36 -32.17
N THR A 210 45.70 15.21 -32.00
CA THR A 210 46.92 14.88 -32.74
C THR A 210 46.72 14.81 -34.26
N GLU A 211 45.56 14.32 -34.73
CA GLU A 211 45.22 14.31 -36.16
C GLU A 211 45.09 15.74 -36.72
N ASN A 212 44.43 16.64 -35.97
CA ASN A 212 44.34 18.05 -36.36
C ASN A 212 45.71 18.75 -36.35
N GLU A 213 46.58 18.43 -35.39
CA GLU A 213 47.96 18.93 -35.35
C GLU A 213 48.78 18.45 -36.55
N PHE A 214 48.70 17.16 -36.92
CA PHE A 214 49.34 16.63 -38.13
C PHE A 214 48.79 17.28 -39.40
N VAL A 215 47.48 17.45 -39.53
CA VAL A 215 46.85 18.12 -40.69
C VAL A 215 47.25 19.60 -40.78
N GLN A 216 47.38 20.31 -39.65
CA GLN A 216 47.87 21.69 -39.63
C GLN A 216 49.36 21.77 -40.02
N SER A 217 50.20 20.87 -39.49
CA SER A 217 51.62 20.79 -39.85
C SER A 217 51.82 20.44 -41.33
N LEU A 218 50.98 19.56 -41.89
CA LEU A 218 51.03 19.20 -43.30
C LEU A 218 50.65 20.38 -44.20
N LYS A 219 49.57 21.11 -43.86
CA LYS A 219 49.17 22.33 -44.60
C LYS A 219 50.20 23.45 -44.50
N ALA A 220 50.91 23.56 -43.38
CA ALA A 220 52.00 24.52 -43.23
C ALA A 220 53.19 24.17 -44.16
N ALA A 221 53.61 22.90 -44.19
CA ALA A 221 54.67 22.42 -45.07
C ALA A 221 54.27 22.47 -46.56
N GLU A 222 53.01 22.19 -46.89
CA GLU A 222 52.45 22.34 -48.24
C GLU A 222 52.51 23.81 -48.70
N LYS A 223 52.11 24.75 -47.85
CA LYS A 223 52.23 26.18 -48.13
C LYS A 223 53.68 26.63 -48.31
N GLU A 224 54.60 26.17 -47.47
CA GLU A 224 56.03 26.46 -47.61
C GLU A 224 56.59 25.90 -48.94
N ALA A 225 56.20 24.68 -49.32
CA ALA A 225 56.59 24.08 -50.59
C ALA A 225 56.06 24.87 -51.80
N VAL A 226 54.82 25.36 -51.75
CA VAL A 226 54.25 26.25 -52.79
C VAL A 226 55.02 27.57 -52.88
N GLU A 227 55.27 28.25 -51.76
CA GLU A 227 56.06 29.49 -51.76
C GLU A 227 57.49 29.28 -52.28
N MET A 228 58.12 28.14 -51.97
CA MET A 228 59.44 27.79 -52.48
C MET A 228 59.42 27.44 -53.98
N HIS A 229 58.32 26.88 -54.49
CA HIS A 229 58.12 26.67 -55.92
C HIS A 229 57.90 27.99 -56.67
N GLU A 230 57.10 28.92 -56.13
CA GLU A 230 56.92 30.26 -56.69
C GLU A 230 58.26 31.03 -56.76
N ARG A 231 59.05 30.99 -55.69
CA ARG A 231 60.42 31.57 -55.67
C ARG A 231 61.33 30.92 -56.70
N HIS A 232 61.22 29.60 -56.92
CA HIS A 232 61.97 28.91 -57.96
C HIS A 232 61.58 29.38 -59.36
N SER A 233 60.27 29.47 -59.65
CA SER A 233 59.75 29.97 -60.93
C SER A 233 60.21 31.39 -61.23
N GLN A 234 60.13 32.29 -60.24
CA GLN A 234 60.65 33.67 -60.35
C GLN A 234 62.15 33.69 -60.69
N LEU A 235 62.97 32.88 -60.00
CA LEU A 235 64.40 32.77 -60.29
C LEU A 235 64.69 32.15 -61.67
N THR A 236 63.83 31.27 -62.19
CA THR A 236 63.97 30.77 -63.57
C THR A 236 63.59 31.83 -64.61
N GLU A 237 62.53 32.61 -64.38
CA GLU A 237 62.16 33.74 -65.26
C GLU A 237 63.25 34.82 -65.27
N GLU A 238 63.82 35.18 -64.11
CA GLU A 238 64.93 36.12 -64.03
C GLU A 238 66.18 35.59 -64.73
N LYS A 239 66.51 34.30 -64.57
CA LYS A 239 67.61 33.63 -65.29
C LYS A 239 67.40 33.67 -66.80
N GLU A 240 66.20 33.37 -67.30
CA GLU A 240 65.90 33.44 -68.73
C GLU A 240 65.95 34.87 -69.26
N ARG A 241 65.44 35.86 -68.50
CA ARG A 241 65.57 37.28 -68.84
C ARG A 241 67.04 37.73 -68.92
N LEU A 242 67.89 37.26 -68.00
CA LEU A 242 69.32 37.55 -68.00
C LEU A 242 70.07 36.84 -69.15
N LEU A 243 69.69 35.61 -69.50
CA LEU A 243 70.24 34.89 -70.66
C LEU A 243 69.87 35.59 -71.97
N ASN A 244 68.62 36.03 -72.13
CA ASN A 244 68.18 36.80 -73.30
C ASN A 244 68.94 38.14 -73.39
N GLY A 245 69.10 38.84 -72.26
CA GLY A 245 69.92 40.07 -72.19
C GLY A 245 71.41 39.86 -72.50
N LEU A 246 71.96 38.68 -72.17
CA LEU A 246 73.33 38.29 -72.57
C LEU A 246 73.43 38.08 -74.08
N VAL A 247 72.49 37.35 -74.68
CA VAL A 247 72.45 37.13 -76.15
C VAL A 247 72.25 38.44 -76.90
N GLU A 248 71.43 39.36 -76.40
CA GLU A 248 71.31 40.72 -76.94
C GLU A 248 72.64 41.49 -76.85
N ALA A 249 73.36 41.40 -75.72
CA ALA A 249 74.67 42.03 -75.55
C ALA A 249 75.74 41.44 -76.48
N GLU A 250 75.79 40.11 -76.63
CA GLU A 250 76.65 39.41 -77.61
C GLU A 250 76.34 39.86 -79.04
N HIS A 251 75.06 39.99 -79.40
CA HIS A 251 74.65 40.52 -80.70
C HIS A 251 75.10 41.98 -80.91
N GLN A 252 75.00 42.84 -79.89
CA GLN A 252 75.53 44.21 -79.96
C GLN A 252 77.06 44.23 -80.10
N ILE A 253 77.80 43.36 -79.39
CA ILE A 253 79.25 43.23 -79.53
C ILE A 253 79.60 42.86 -80.97
N LEU A 254 78.99 41.82 -81.55
CA LEU A 254 79.21 41.40 -82.94
C LEU A 254 78.85 42.51 -83.96
N LEU A 255 77.79 43.29 -83.71
CA LEU A 255 77.46 44.45 -84.53
C LEU A 255 78.51 45.58 -84.43
N TRP A 256 79.08 45.82 -83.25
CA TRP A 256 80.15 46.81 -83.06
C TRP A 256 81.50 46.33 -83.61
N GLU A 257 81.83 45.05 -83.50
CA GLU A 257 83.00 44.45 -84.15
C GLU A 257 82.88 44.55 -85.68
N LYS A 258 81.70 44.26 -86.25
CA LYS A 258 81.48 44.43 -87.70
C LYS A 258 81.56 45.89 -88.14
N LYS A 259 81.04 46.85 -87.34
CA LYS A 259 81.21 48.29 -87.60
C LYS A 259 82.69 48.72 -87.51
N MET A 260 83.42 48.22 -86.51
CA MET A 260 84.84 48.48 -86.32
C MET A 260 85.65 47.92 -87.51
N GLN A 261 85.32 46.72 -87.97
CA GLN A 261 85.97 46.08 -89.11
C GLN A 261 85.69 46.85 -90.41
N LEU A 262 84.43 47.21 -90.70
CA LEU A 262 84.10 48.07 -91.83
C LEU A 262 84.78 49.45 -91.74
N ALA A 263 84.96 50.01 -90.53
CA ALA A 263 85.67 51.27 -90.34
C ALA A 263 87.20 51.15 -90.49
N LYS A 264 87.78 49.95 -90.27
CA LYS A 264 89.17 49.64 -90.65
C LYS A 264 89.30 49.47 -92.16
N GLU A 265 88.47 48.64 -92.76
CA GLU A 265 88.46 48.39 -94.22
C GLU A 265 88.22 49.68 -95.02
N MET A 266 87.29 50.54 -94.58
CA MET A 266 87.10 51.86 -95.19
C MET A 266 88.29 52.79 -94.96
N ARG A 267 88.99 52.71 -93.82
CA ARG A 267 90.22 53.48 -93.60
C ARG A 267 91.33 52.97 -94.50
N GLU A 268 91.60 51.67 -94.51
CA GLU A 268 92.59 51.00 -95.35
C GLU A 268 92.33 51.27 -96.85
N ALA A 269 91.07 51.29 -97.29
CA ALA A 269 90.70 51.70 -98.65
C ALA A 269 90.86 53.22 -98.91
N THR A 270 90.64 54.07 -97.91
CA THR A 270 90.85 55.53 -98.04
C THR A 270 92.35 55.88 -98.04
N ASP A 271 93.14 55.18 -97.22
CA ASP A 271 94.59 55.28 -97.16
C ASP A 271 95.20 54.69 -98.45
N ALA A 272 94.66 53.60 -98.99
CA ALA A 272 95.01 53.10 -100.33
C ALA A 272 94.67 54.10 -101.44
N LEU A 273 93.54 54.82 -101.36
CA LEU A 273 93.21 55.94 -102.26
C LEU A 273 94.09 57.20 -102.05
N LEU A 274 94.85 57.27 -100.95
CA LEU A 274 95.85 58.30 -100.67
C LEU A 274 97.27 57.87 -101.08
N GLU A 275 97.56 56.55 -101.07
CA GLU A 275 98.77 55.95 -101.63
C GLU A 275 98.70 55.73 -103.15
N GLU A 276 97.49 55.57 -103.72
CA GLU A 276 97.26 55.70 -105.16
C GLU A 276 97.74 57.10 -105.58
N GLY A 277 98.82 57.10 -106.36
CA GLY A 277 99.69 58.27 -106.55
C GLY A 277 99.02 59.51 -107.11
N ALA A 278 97.79 59.42 -107.63
CA ALA A 278 97.02 60.53 -108.20
C ALA A 278 97.00 61.80 -107.31
N ILE A 279 96.86 61.69 -105.99
CA ILE A 279 96.90 62.86 -105.09
C ILE A 279 98.32 63.43 -104.94
N HIS A 280 99.36 62.58 -105.03
CA HIS A 280 100.76 63.02 -105.04
C HIS A 280 101.15 63.63 -106.39
N GLU A 281 100.72 63.06 -107.50
CA GLU A 281 100.90 63.53 -108.87
C GLU A 281 100.17 64.86 -109.10
N MET A 282 98.91 64.98 -108.65
CA MET A 282 98.22 66.27 -108.61
C MET A 282 98.98 67.28 -107.76
N LYS A 283 99.55 66.89 -106.60
CA LYS A 283 100.37 67.80 -105.79
C LYS A 283 101.69 68.20 -106.46
N THR A 284 102.36 67.31 -107.19
CA THR A 284 103.62 67.63 -107.89
C THR A 284 103.39 68.40 -109.19
N GLU A 285 102.30 68.15 -109.92
CA GLU A 285 101.91 68.96 -111.08
C GLU A 285 101.33 70.31 -110.65
N ILE A 286 100.59 70.40 -109.52
CA ILE A 286 100.30 71.68 -108.86
C ILE A 286 101.60 72.40 -108.49
N ARG A 287 102.64 71.69 -108.01
CA ARG A 287 103.94 72.30 -107.69
C ARG A 287 104.67 72.78 -108.95
N ARG A 288 104.59 72.06 -110.07
CA ARG A 288 105.06 72.52 -111.39
C ARG A 288 104.27 73.74 -111.87
N MET A 289 102.95 73.73 -111.76
CA MET A 289 102.10 74.87 -112.09
C MET A 289 102.38 76.07 -111.18
N GLN A 290 102.68 75.87 -109.90
CA GLN A 290 103.10 76.93 -108.96
C GLN A 290 104.48 77.49 -109.30
N VAL A 291 105.43 76.65 -109.74
CA VAL A 291 106.74 77.13 -110.25
C VAL A 291 106.56 77.90 -111.57
N ARG A 292 105.73 77.41 -112.49
CA ARG A 292 105.39 78.09 -113.75
C ARG A 292 104.62 79.39 -113.51
N TYR A 293 103.72 79.40 -112.53
CA TYR A 293 103.02 80.59 -112.05
C TYR A 293 103.97 81.57 -111.38
N GLY A 294 104.96 81.11 -110.61
CA GLY A 294 106.03 81.93 -110.04
C GLY A 294 106.97 82.53 -111.10
N GLN A 295 107.19 81.83 -112.21
CA GLN A 295 107.90 82.36 -113.39
C GLN A 295 107.05 83.42 -114.12
N LEU A 296 105.75 83.19 -114.32
CA LEU A 296 104.82 84.21 -114.82
C LEU A 296 104.74 85.41 -113.87
N LEU A 297 104.71 85.20 -112.55
CA LEU A 297 104.66 86.26 -111.55
C LEU A 297 105.88 87.16 -111.65
N LYS A 298 107.09 86.62 -111.86
CA LYS A 298 108.29 87.45 -112.10
C LYS A 298 108.24 88.23 -113.42
N GLN A 299 107.61 87.69 -114.46
CA GLN A 299 107.36 88.45 -115.70
C GLN A 299 106.29 89.54 -115.49
N GLN A 300 105.24 89.23 -114.74
CA GLN A 300 104.16 90.16 -114.37
C GLN A 300 104.65 91.23 -113.39
N GLU A 301 105.60 90.95 -112.51
CA GLU A 301 106.17 91.90 -111.54
C GLU A 301 107.03 92.97 -112.24
N MET A 302 107.71 92.62 -113.34
CA MET A 302 108.34 93.62 -114.21
C MET A 302 107.30 94.50 -114.93
N LEU A 303 106.10 93.98 -115.20
CA LEU A 303 104.99 94.74 -115.78
C LEU A 303 104.26 95.59 -114.72
N MET A 304 104.12 95.09 -113.49
CA MET A 304 103.44 95.82 -112.40
C MET A 304 104.22 97.04 -111.95
N ARG A 305 105.56 97.01 -111.94
CA ARG A 305 106.37 98.24 -111.74
C ARG A 305 106.15 99.33 -112.80
N ALA A 306 105.53 99.01 -113.93
CA ALA A 306 105.07 99.98 -114.93
C ALA A 306 103.56 100.30 -114.83
N MET A 307 102.78 99.51 -114.10
CA MET A 307 101.32 99.66 -113.94
C MET A 307 100.91 100.30 -112.60
N GLU A 308 101.73 100.15 -111.55
CA GLU A 308 101.54 100.74 -110.21
C GLU A 308 101.47 102.28 -110.25
N ALA A 309 101.99 102.91 -111.31
CA ALA A 309 101.85 104.34 -111.58
C ALA A 309 100.43 104.78 -111.99
N CYS A 310 99.52 103.87 -112.36
CA CYS A 310 98.25 104.19 -113.01
C CYS A 310 96.97 103.81 -112.24
N VAL A 311 97.05 103.07 -111.13
CA VAL A 311 95.86 102.45 -110.47
C VAL A 311 95.55 103.07 -109.09
N SER A 312 96.15 104.23 -108.75
CA SER A 312 95.95 104.92 -107.47
C SER A 312 94.62 105.68 -107.32
N HIS A 313 93.60 105.41 -108.14
CA HIS A 313 92.40 106.28 -108.20
C HIS A 313 91.03 105.62 -108.43
N ARG A 314 90.91 104.30 -108.66
CA ARG A 314 89.61 103.65 -108.88
C ARG A 314 89.53 102.29 -108.20
N GLU A 315 88.49 101.91 -107.48
CA GLU A 315 87.35 102.58 -106.87
C GLU A 315 86.68 101.42 -106.11
N THR A 316 86.47 101.56 -104.81
CA THR A 316 85.51 100.71 -104.11
C THR A 316 84.13 100.88 -104.75
N ILE A 317 83.39 99.78 -104.98
CA ILE A 317 81.91 99.61 -104.91
C ILE A 317 81.46 98.49 -105.88
N THR A 318 80.90 97.41 -105.32
CA THR A 318 79.74 96.68 -105.88
C THR A 318 79.20 95.72 -104.80
N ASN A 319 77.88 95.74 -104.53
CA ASN A 319 77.23 95.05 -103.41
C ASN A 319 75.97 94.26 -103.87
N ARG A 320 75.52 93.30 -103.03
CA ARG A 320 74.16 92.69 -102.88
C ARG A 320 73.61 91.58 -103.81
N ALA A 321 73.18 90.46 -103.19
CA ALA A 321 71.87 89.73 -103.23
C ALA A 321 71.92 88.51 -102.24
N GLU A 322 70.91 87.94 -101.53
CA GLU A 322 69.41 88.03 -101.37
C GLU A 322 68.59 86.97 -102.17
N ALA A 323 67.56 86.24 -101.69
CA ALA A 323 66.69 86.35 -100.48
C ALA A 323 66.31 85.00 -99.72
N GLN A 324 65.02 84.62 -99.53
CA GLN A 324 64.53 83.84 -98.32
C GLN A 324 63.17 83.04 -98.45
N SER A 325 63.01 81.83 -97.87
CA SER A 325 61.71 81.13 -97.55
C SER A 325 61.81 79.88 -96.61
N LYS A 326 60.74 79.20 -96.10
CA LYS A 326 59.66 79.57 -95.09
C LYS A 326 58.71 78.41 -94.60
N MET A 327 58.51 78.23 -93.26
CA MET A 327 57.32 77.70 -92.47
C MET A 327 56.76 76.25 -92.74
N ASP A 328 55.68 75.63 -92.17
CA ASP A 328 54.51 75.98 -91.28
C ASP A 328 53.75 74.73 -90.62
N LYS A 329 52.76 74.92 -89.70
CA LYS A 329 51.53 74.08 -89.32
C LYS A 329 51.45 73.04 -88.15
N LYS A 330 50.19 72.63 -87.84
CA LYS A 330 49.61 71.71 -86.79
C LYS A 330 48.29 71.01 -87.35
N HIS A 331 47.32 70.34 -86.68
CA HIS A 331 46.86 70.11 -85.27
C HIS A 331 45.74 68.99 -85.18
N SER A 332 45.37 68.53 -83.96
CA SER A 332 44.01 68.05 -83.48
C SER A 332 43.55 66.56 -83.50
N THR A 333 43.37 66.02 -82.28
CA THR A 333 42.29 65.19 -81.67
C THR A 333 41.24 64.43 -82.51
N LYS A 334 41.05 63.11 -82.25
CA LYS A 334 39.80 62.36 -82.57
C LYS A 334 39.54 61.04 -81.80
N ILE A 335 40.54 60.41 -81.17
CA ILE A 335 40.49 58.98 -80.78
C ILE A 335 39.79 58.70 -79.43
N ASP A 336 39.95 59.58 -78.44
CA ASP A 336 39.62 59.29 -77.03
C ASP A 336 38.14 59.00 -76.74
N PHE A 337 37.24 59.61 -77.54
CA PHE A 337 35.79 59.46 -77.38
C PHE A 337 35.25 58.06 -77.75
N GLN A 338 35.98 57.27 -78.56
CA GLN A 338 35.54 55.91 -78.89
C GLN A 338 35.91 54.91 -77.79
N SER A 339 37.11 55.03 -77.20
CA SER A 339 37.55 54.21 -76.07
C SER A 339 36.59 54.32 -74.88
N ARG A 340 36.31 55.55 -74.43
CA ARG A 340 35.45 55.81 -73.27
C ARG A 340 34.00 55.32 -73.44
N LYS A 341 33.51 55.21 -74.67
CA LYS A 341 32.20 54.64 -75.01
C LYS A 341 32.18 53.11 -74.92
N GLN A 342 33.29 52.42 -75.22
CA GLN A 342 33.41 50.98 -75.02
C GLN A 342 33.60 50.64 -73.52
N GLU A 343 34.39 51.44 -72.81
CA GLU A 343 34.64 51.29 -71.38
C GLU A 343 33.34 51.39 -70.55
N LEU A 344 32.50 52.41 -70.81
CA LEU A 344 31.18 52.53 -70.18
C LEU A 344 30.25 51.35 -70.51
N LYS A 345 30.33 50.79 -71.73
CA LYS A 345 29.58 49.56 -72.07
C LYS A 345 30.11 48.31 -71.38
N LYS A 346 31.40 48.24 -71.03
CA LYS A 346 31.94 47.16 -70.19
C LYS A 346 31.37 47.28 -68.77
N LYS A 347 31.49 48.47 -68.16
CA LYS A 347 31.01 48.77 -66.81
C LYS A 347 29.51 48.53 -66.63
N ILE A 348 28.68 48.86 -67.62
CA ILE A 348 27.24 48.56 -67.58
C ILE A 348 26.99 47.04 -67.49
N ARG A 349 27.71 46.21 -68.27
CA ARG A 349 27.56 44.76 -68.20
C ARG A 349 28.09 44.18 -66.90
N GLU A 350 29.25 44.63 -66.44
CA GLU A 350 29.82 44.26 -65.14
C GLU A 350 28.82 44.58 -64.01
N THR A 351 28.16 45.75 -64.03
CA THR A 351 27.10 46.05 -63.05
C THR A 351 25.83 45.20 -63.23
N GLN A 352 25.50 44.75 -64.43
CA GLN A 352 24.34 43.88 -64.67
C GLN A 352 24.61 42.44 -64.21
N GLU A 353 25.83 41.96 -64.41
CA GLU A 353 26.34 40.65 -63.94
C GLU A 353 26.32 40.61 -62.40
N ASN A 354 26.92 41.62 -61.75
CA ASN A 354 26.86 41.78 -60.30
C ASN A 354 25.41 41.90 -59.75
N ILE A 355 24.48 42.51 -60.50
CA ILE A 355 23.06 42.58 -60.10
C ILE A 355 22.39 41.20 -60.20
N CYS A 356 22.73 40.40 -61.21
CA CYS A 356 22.25 39.01 -61.31
C CYS A 356 22.80 38.15 -60.16
N GLU A 357 24.09 38.27 -59.82
CA GLU A 357 24.69 37.60 -58.66
C GLU A 357 24.00 38.02 -57.35
N CYS A 358 23.79 39.33 -57.14
CA CYS A 358 23.06 39.83 -55.96
C CYS A 358 21.64 39.25 -55.89
N ASN A 359 20.89 39.25 -57.00
CA ASN A 359 19.54 38.68 -57.05
C ASN A 359 19.54 37.16 -56.76
N GLN A 360 20.54 36.42 -57.24
CA GLN A 360 20.69 34.99 -56.91
C GLN A 360 20.96 34.80 -55.42
N THR A 361 21.90 35.55 -54.82
CA THR A 361 22.16 35.46 -53.37
C THR A 361 20.94 35.87 -52.53
N ILE A 362 20.08 36.77 -53.02
CA ILE A 362 18.81 37.11 -52.37
C ILE A 362 17.86 35.89 -52.40
N GLN A 363 17.70 35.21 -53.54
CA GLN A 363 16.86 33.99 -53.62
C GLN A 363 17.40 32.82 -52.78
N GLU A 364 18.72 32.67 -52.70
CA GLU A 364 19.37 31.68 -51.82
C GLU A 364 19.14 32.02 -50.34
N LEU A 365 19.13 33.30 -49.96
CA LEU A 365 18.78 33.75 -48.61
C LEU A 365 17.28 33.65 -48.30
N GLU A 366 16.40 33.92 -49.26
CA GLU A 366 14.94 33.77 -49.12
C GLU A 366 14.56 32.29 -48.90
N THR A 367 15.10 31.37 -49.71
CA THR A 367 14.85 29.93 -49.55
C THR A 367 15.50 29.35 -48.28
N ALA A 368 16.64 29.88 -47.85
CA ALA A 368 17.22 29.57 -46.53
C ALA A 368 16.35 30.11 -45.38
N GLN A 369 15.71 31.28 -45.53
CA GLN A 369 14.79 31.85 -44.54
C GLN A 369 13.49 31.03 -44.44
N GLU A 370 12.91 30.60 -45.57
CA GLU A 370 11.71 29.76 -45.59
C GLU A 370 11.96 28.41 -44.90
N SER A 371 13.02 27.70 -45.29
CA SER A 371 13.37 26.40 -44.67
C SER A 371 13.77 26.51 -43.18
N LEU A 372 14.37 27.63 -42.76
CA LEU A 372 14.61 27.92 -41.35
C LEU A 372 13.31 28.26 -40.58
N SER A 373 12.34 28.90 -41.24
CA SER A 373 11.01 29.17 -40.67
C SER A 373 10.20 27.90 -40.48
N ASP A 374 10.23 26.98 -41.45
CA ASP A 374 9.55 25.68 -41.37
C ASP A 374 10.13 24.83 -40.25
N THR A 375 11.46 24.65 -40.20
CA THR A 375 12.13 23.89 -39.12
C THR A 375 11.96 24.53 -37.74
N PHE A 376 11.85 25.86 -37.65
CA PHE A 376 11.46 26.54 -36.41
C PHE A 376 10.01 26.25 -36.01
N SER A 377 9.09 26.17 -36.97
CA SER A 377 7.69 25.79 -36.76
C SER A 377 7.55 24.35 -36.25
N GLU A 378 8.27 23.40 -36.87
CA GLU A 378 8.35 22.00 -36.42
C GLU A 378 8.88 21.90 -34.98
N LYS A 379 10.01 22.55 -34.68
CA LYS A 379 10.61 22.53 -33.34
C LYS A 379 9.73 23.21 -32.29
N LYS A 380 8.96 24.22 -32.67
CA LYS A 380 7.93 24.83 -31.81
C LYS A 380 6.76 23.86 -31.55
N GLN A 381 6.35 23.07 -32.54
CA GLN A 381 5.33 22.03 -32.36
C GLN A 381 5.81 20.90 -31.45
N GLU A 382 7.05 20.41 -31.63
CA GLU A 382 7.68 19.44 -30.73
C GLU A 382 7.72 19.94 -29.28
N LEU A 383 8.11 21.20 -29.06
CA LEU A 383 8.13 21.81 -27.72
C LEU A 383 6.71 21.87 -27.10
N CYS A 384 5.68 22.20 -27.88
CA CYS A 384 4.30 22.16 -27.40
C CYS A 384 3.83 20.75 -27.02
N GLN A 385 4.27 19.72 -27.75
CA GLN A 385 3.96 18.31 -27.44
C GLN A 385 4.68 17.87 -26.16
N LEU A 386 5.99 18.12 -26.05
CA LEU A 386 6.79 17.79 -24.86
C LEU A 386 6.31 18.54 -23.60
N GLN A 387 5.81 19.77 -23.74
CA GLN A 387 5.18 20.50 -22.64
C GLN A 387 3.88 19.81 -22.18
N ALA A 388 2.99 19.44 -23.11
CA ALA A 388 1.75 18.75 -22.78
C ALA A 388 2.01 17.36 -22.15
N GLU A 389 3.01 16.63 -22.63
CA GLU A 389 3.47 15.38 -22.01
C GLU A 389 3.99 15.64 -20.58
N THR A 390 4.83 16.64 -20.38
CA THR A 390 5.37 17.04 -19.07
C THR A 390 4.26 17.40 -18.08
N ASP A 391 3.27 18.19 -18.51
CA ASP A 391 2.13 18.58 -17.68
C ASP A 391 1.24 17.37 -17.32
N SER A 392 1.07 16.42 -18.24
CA SER A 392 0.34 15.17 -17.98
C SER A 392 1.08 14.25 -16.99
N LEU A 393 2.40 14.13 -17.11
CA LEU A 393 3.25 13.38 -16.18
C LEU A 393 3.28 14.04 -14.79
N GLY A 394 3.20 15.37 -14.72
CA GLY A 394 3.03 16.11 -13.48
C GLY A 394 1.71 15.79 -12.76
N LEU A 395 0.60 15.76 -13.51
CA LEU A 395 -0.73 15.35 -12.99
C LEU A 395 -0.72 13.89 -12.50
N ASP A 396 -0.10 12.98 -13.24
CA ASP A 396 0.03 11.57 -12.88
C ASP A 396 0.91 11.38 -11.63
N MET A 397 2.00 12.13 -11.50
CA MET A 397 2.85 12.14 -10.31
C MET A 397 2.10 12.65 -9.07
N GLU A 398 1.31 13.72 -9.20
CA GLU A 398 0.46 14.22 -8.11
C GLU A 398 -0.59 13.18 -7.69
N ARG A 399 -1.25 12.52 -8.65
CA ARG A 399 -2.21 11.44 -8.37
C ARG A 399 -1.55 10.33 -7.56
N LEU A 400 -0.43 9.79 -8.03
CA LEU A 400 0.31 8.70 -7.37
C LEU A 400 0.88 9.12 -6.00
N GLN A 401 1.30 10.37 -5.83
CA GLN A 401 1.74 10.88 -4.53
C GLN A 401 0.58 10.94 -3.52
N ASN A 402 -0.60 11.34 -3.95
CA ASN A 402 -1.80 11.40 -3.09
C ASN A 402 -2.36 10.01 -2.77
N GLU A 403 -2.35 9.08 -3.74
CA GLU A 403 -2.68 7.67 -3.50
C GLU A 403 -1.72 7.04 -2.48
N LYS A 404 -0.40 7.27 -2.62
CA LYS A 404 0.61 6.85 -1.65
C LYS A 404 0.38 7.43 -0.25
N ARG A 405 -0.07 8.69 -0.13
CA ARG A 405 -0.45 9.30 1.15
C ARG A 405 -1.67 8.60 1.76
N TRP A 406 -2.70 8.29 0.96
CA TRP A 406 -3.89 7.58 1.43
C TRP A 406 -3.56 6.16 1.89
N ASN A 407 -2.84 5.39 1.09
CA ASN A 407 -2.47 4.00 1.40
C ASN A 407 -1.60 3.92 2.66
N LEU A 408 -0.80 4.94 2.97
CA LEU A 408 -0.06 5.06 4.23
C LEU A 408 -0.99 5.30 5.44
N LEU A 409 -2.03 6.13 5.29
CA LEU A 409 -3.03 6.36 6.35
C LEU A 409 -3.83 5.09 6.63
N GLU A 410 -4.23 4.34 5.59
CA GLU A 410 -4.92 3.05 5.76
C GLU A 410 -4.01 2.00 6.39
N LEU A 411 -2.74 1.91 5.99
CA LEU A 411 -1.76 1.02 6.61
C LEU A 411 -1.59 1.33 8.12
N VAL A 412 -1.52 2.61 8.50
CA VAL A 412 -1.46 3.02 9.91
C VAL A 412 -2.75 2.66 10.66
N ALA A 413 -3.92 2.80 10.04
CA ALA A 413 -5.19 2.37 10.62
C ALA A 413 -5.26 0.84 10.82
N HIS A 414 -4.82 0.05 9.85
CA HIS A 414 -4.72 -1.41 9.97
C HIS A 414 -3.71 -1.83 11.04
N GLN A 415 -2.55 -1.18 11.15
CA GLN A 415 -1.60 -1.42 12.24
C GLN A 415 -2.15 -1.05 13.62
N ALA A 416 -2.95 0.02 13.72
CA ALA A 416 -3.62 0.38 14.97
C ALA A 416 -4.68 -0.67 15.35
N HIS A 417 -5.47 -1.14 14.39
CA HIS A 417 -6.44 -2.21 14.61
C HIS A 417 -5.78 -3.55 14.98
N GLN A 418 -4.68 -3.92 14.32
CA GLN A 418 -3.86 -5.09 14.69
C GLN A 418 -3.39 -5.02 16.15
N LYS A 419 -2.93 -3.85 16.62
CA LYS A 419 -2.54 -3.64 18.02
C LYS A 419 -3.71 -3.76 18.99
N GLN A 420 -4.91 -3.31 18.61
CA GLN A 420 -6.14 -3.50 19.40
C GLN A 420 -6.51 -4.98 19.51
N LEU A 421 -6.50 -5.73 18.40
CA LEU A 421 -6.76 -7.17 18.36
C LEU A 421 -5.71 -7.97 19.16
N GLN A 422 -4.43 -7.58 19.09
CA GLN A 422 -3.38 -8.17 19.91
C GLN A 422 -3.61 -7.90 21.40
N ALA A 423 -3.91 -6.65 21.79
CA ALA A 423 -4.24 -6.33 23.18
C ALA A 423 -5.48 -7.10 23.68
N LEU A 424 -6.45 -7.40 22.81
CA LEU A 424 -7.62 -8.20 23.14
C LEU A 424 -7.27 -9.68 23.36
N ARG A 425 -6.45 -10.27 22.48
CA ARG A 425 -5.87 -11.62 22.67
C ARG A 425 -5.05 -11.73 23.96
N GLU A 426 -4.39 -10.65 24.39
CA GLU A 426 -3.58 -10.59 25.61
C GLU A 426 -4.40 -10.23 26.87
N GLY A 427 -5.72 -10.03 26.77
CA GLY A 427 -6.57 -9.61 27.89
C GLY A 427 -6.31 -8.19 28.41
N ARG A 428 -5.54 -7.38 27.67
CA ARG A 428 -5.14 -5.99 28.03
C ARG A 428 -6.06 -4.92 27.44
N TYR A 429 -6.90 -5.28 26.47
CA TYR A 429 -7.84 -4.37 25.82
C TYR A 429 -9.04 -4.06 26.74
N LYS A 430 -9.39 -2.77 26.85
CA LYS A 430 -10.62 -2.32 27.49
C LYS A 430 -11.62 -1.94 26.41
N ALA A 431 -12.80 -2.55 26.42
CA ALA A 431 -13.87 -2.17 25.51
C ALA A 431 -14.32 -0.72 25.78
N LEU A 432 -14.48 0.08 24.72
CA LEU A 432 -14.99 1.45 24.82
C LEU A 432 -16.52 1.50 24.91
N CYS A 433 -17.19 0.53 24.29
CA CYS A 433 -18.64 0.35 24.29
C CYS A 433 -18.95 -0.99 24.95
N HIS A 434 -19.96 -1.04 25.82
CA HIS A 434 -20.32 -2.23 26.61
C HIS A 434 -21.71 -2.78 26.26
N THR A 435 -22.46 -2.05 25.44
CA THR A 435 -23.78 -2.43 24.89
C THR A 435 -23.79 -2.15 23.39
N GLU A 436 -24.69 -2.78 22.64
CA GLU A 436 -24.84 -2.51 21.20
C GLU A 436 -25.28 -1.06 20.96
N GLU A 437 -26.21 -0.55 21.77
CA GLU A 437 -26.63 0.86 21.78
C GLU A 437 -25.46 1.82 21.94
N THR A 438 -24.55 1.58 22.92
CA THR A 438 -23.35 2.44 23.09
C THR A 438 -22.33 2.28 21.96
N CYS A 439 -22.42 1.20 21.16
CA CYS A 439 -21.62 1.03 19.95
C CYS A 439 -22.19 1.84 18.78
N THR A 440 -23.49 1.72 18.50
CA THR A 440 -24.16 2.51 17.45
C THR A 440 -24.04 4.01 17.73
N ASP A 441 -24.23 4.43 18.98
CA ASP A 441 -24.06 5.81 19.44
C ASP A 441 -22.68 6.41 19.11
N GLN A 442 -21.62 5.60 19.11
CA GLN A 442 -20.26 6.05 18.79
C GLN A 442 -19.98 5.97 17.29
N GLN A 443 -20.53 4.96 16.60
CA GLN A 443 -20.47 4.84 15.15
C GLN A 443 -21.14 6.03 14.45
N GLU A 444 -22.33 6.44 14.90
CA GLU A 444 -23.02 7.64 14.41
C GLU A 444 -22.23 8.92 14.70
N LYS A 445 -21.65 9.08 15.90
CA LYS A 445 -20.81 10.25 16.24
C LYS A 445 -19.55 10.33 15.39
N VAL A 446 -18.94 9.19 15.03
CA VAL A 446 -17.81 9.13 14.09
C VAL A 446 -18.28 9.44 12.66
N GLN A 447 -19.41 8.90 12.22
CA GLN A 447 -19.95 9.13 10.88
C GLN A 447 -20.38 10.59 10.67
N GLY A 448 -21.06 11.20 11.65
CA GLY A 448 -21.42 12.61 11.65
C GLY A 448 -20.20 13.53 11.61
N ARG A 449 -19.16 13.24 12.40
CA ARG A 449 -17.86 13.93 12.32
C ARG A 449 -17.22 13.83 10.93
N LEU A 450 -17.25 12.65 10.32
CA LEU A 450 -16.67 12.42 8.99
C LEU A 450 -17.46 13.15 7.89
N GLN A 451 -18.79 13.23 8.01
CA GLN A 451 -19.64 14.08 7.19
C GLN A 451 -19.30 15.58 7.37
N SER A 452 -19.18 16.07 8.60
CA SER A 452 -18.79 17.46 8.86
C SER A 452 -17.42 17.80 8.26
N ILE A 453 -16.43 16.91 8.38
CA ILE A 453 -15.10 17.08 7.77
C ILE A 453 -15.22 17.12 6.23
N ASN A 454 -16.03 16.26 5.63
CA ASN A 454 -16.26 16.28 4.18
C ASN A 454 -16.90 17.60 3.73
N SER A 455 -17.91 18.11 4.45
CA SER A 455 -18.51 19.43 4.16
C SER A 455 -17.52 20.58 4.31
N ILE A 456 -16.65 20.56 5.32
CA ILE A 456 -15.58 21.56 5.47
C ILE A 456 -14.58 21.48 4.30
N VAL A 457 -14.19 20.27 3.86
CA VAL A 457 -13.31 20.10 2.69
C VAL A 457 -13.97 20.61 1.41
N GLN A 458 -15.27 20.39 1.22
CA GLN A 458 -16.03 20.93 0.08
C GLN A 458 -16.13 22.46 0.14
N GLN A 459 -16.46 23.04 1.29
CA GLN A 459 -16.51 24.49 1.50
C GLN A 459 -15.15 25.15 1.20
N ILE A 460 -14.03 24.57 1.66
CA ILE A 460 -12.69 25.11 1.37
C ILE A 460 -12.34 24.97 -0.13
N GLN A 461 -12.83 23.93 -0.82
CA GLN A 461 -12.68 23.77 -2.28
C GLN A 461 -13.46 24.82 -3.09
N GLU A 462 -14.59 25.30 -2.56
CA GLU A 462 -15.43 26.34 -3.17
C GLU A 462 -14.91 27.75 -2.83
N GLU A 463 -14.55 28.01 -1.57
CA GLU A 463 -14.04 29.31 -1.10
C GLU A 463 -12.61 29.60 -1.59
N GLN A 464 -11.78 28.57 -1.82
CA GLN A 464 -10.39 28.73 -2.23
C GLN A 464 -10.00 27.81 -3.40
N PRO A 465 -10.32 28.18 -4.66
CA PRO A 465 -9.97 27.39 -5.84
C PRO A 465 -8.45 27.10 -5.96
N GLN A 466 -7.61 28.00 -5.45
CA GLN A 466 -6.15 27.79 -5.35
C GLN A 466 -5.73 26.53 -4.56
N HIS A 467 -6.55 26.10 -3.59
CA HIS A 467 -6.31 24.90 -2.78
C HIS A 467 -7.10 23.68 -3.28
N GLN A 468 -7.97 23.85 -4.29
CA GLN A 468 -8.87 22.79 -4.77
C GLN A 468 -8.09 21.55 -5.24
N ARG A 469 -7.06 21.72 -6.08
CA ARG A 469 -6.19 20.64 -6.58
C ARG A 469 -5.48 19.88 -5.44
N ALA A 470 -5.07 20.59 -4.39
CA ALA A 470 -4.41 20.00 -3.21
C ALA A 470 -5.38 19.23 -2.28
N LEU A 471 -6.69 19.46 -2.39
CA LEU A 471 -7.73 18.85 -1.55
C LEU A 471 -8.63 17.85 -2.29
N GLN A 472 -8.64 17.84 -3.63
CA GLN A 472 -9.48 16.97 -4.45
C GLN A 472 -9.35 15.48 -4.08
N TRP A 473 -8.14 15.01 -3.81
CA TRP A 473 -7.89 13.62 -3.38
C TRP A 473 -8.55 13.29 -2.03
N LEU A 474 -8.51 14.20 -1.05
CA LEU A 474 -9.18 13.99 0.25
C LEU A 474 -10.70 13.87 0.07
N SER A 475 -11.31 14.72 -0.75
CA SER A 475 -12.74 14.64 -1.08
C SER A 475 -13.11 13.31 -1.74
N HIS A 476 -12.28 12.81 -2.67
CA HIS A 476 -12.49 11.51 -3.30
C HIS A 476 -12.38 10.35 -2.29
N CYS A 477 -11.34 10.35 -1.44
CA CYS A 477 -11.10 9.30 -0.44
C CYS A 477 -12.18 9.30 0.68
N LEU A 478 -12.57 10.47 1.18
CA LEU A 478 -13.68 10.61 2.14
C LEU A 478 -15.01 10.17 1.52
N GLY A 479 -15.29 10.58 0.28
CA GLY A 479 -16.45 10.14 -0.48
C GLY A 479 -16.51 8.63 -0.70
N SER A 480 -15.36 7.96 -0.89
CA SER A 480 -15.26 6.51 -0.96
C SER A 480 -15.63 5.84 0.37
N LYS A 481 -15.05 6.28 1.50
CA LYS A 481 -15.39 5.77 2.84
C LYS A 481 -16.86 6.01 3.21
N LEU A 482 -17.42 7.16 2.84
CA LEU A 482 -18.85 7.48 3.04
C LEU A 482 -19.81 6.58 2.24
N ARG A 483 -19.38 6.04 1.09
CA ARG A 483 -20.15 5.05 0.32
C ARG A 483 -19.98 3.65 0.90
N SER A 484 -18.75 3.27 1.26
CA SER A 484 -18.40 1.96 1.85
C SER A 484 -18.94 1.72 3.28
N GLN A 485 -19.69 2.68 3.83
CA GLN A 485 -20.42 2.58 5.11
C GLN A 485 -21.95 2.70 4.94
N LYS A 486 -22.44 2.72 3.69
CA LYS A 486 -23.87 2.74 3.32
C LYS A 486 -24.31 1.51 2.52
N ALA A 487 -23.37 0.59 2.30
CA ALA A 487 -23.53 -0.74 1.72
C ALA A 487 -22.90 -1.75 2.68
#